data_AF-A0A8T8WD89-F1
#
_entry.id   AF-A0A8T8WD89-F1
#
_cell.length_a   1.000
_cell.length_b   1.000
_cell.length_c   1.000
_cell.angle_alpha   90.00
_cell.angle_beta   90.00
_cell.angle_gamma   90.00
#
_symmetry.space_group_name_H-M   'P 1'
#
loop_
_entity.id
_entity.type
_entity.pdbx_description
1 polymer ?
#
loop_
_entity_poly.entity_id
_entity_poly.type
_entity_poly.pdbx_seq_one_letter_code
_entity_poly.pdbx_strand_id
1 'polypeptide(L)' 'MAEPTVSVTLYGGKARRFREVRDELEDRRGWEPDNVEVVAYLLAQFDEDTRPRTDW' A
#
# COMPACT_ATOMS: atom_id res chain seq x y z
N MET A 1 24.02 10.81 -2.52
CA MET A 1 23.75 9.59 -3.31
C MET A 1 22.25 9.48 -3.43
N ALA A 2 21.69 9.33 -4.63
CA ALA A 2 20.26 9.11 -4.79
C ALA A 2 19.91 7.69 -4.31
N GLU A 3 18.80 7.52 -3.61
CA GLU A 3 18.30 6.20 -3.24
C GLU A 3 17.85 5.44 -4.49
N PRO A 4 18.05 4.11 -4.55
CA PRO A 4 17.64 3.31 -5.69
C PRO A 4 16.11 3.28 -5.84
N THR A 5 15.62 3.54 -7.05
CA THR A 5 14.20 3.46 -7.38
C THR A 5 13.81 2.05 -7.80
N VAL A 6 12.66 1.55 -7.33
CA VAL A 6 12.10 0.24 -7.72
C VAL A 6 10.76 0.45 -8.42
N SER A 7 10.59 -0.15 -9.61
CA SER A 7 9.31 -0.22 -10.33
C SER A 7 8.82 -1.66 -10.37
N VAL A 8 7.55 -1.90 -10.05
CA VAL A 8 6.94 -3.23 -10.12
C VAL A 8 5.63 -3.18 -10.90
N THR A 9 5.39 -4.19 -11.74
CA THR A 9 4.09 -4.41 -12.39
C THR A 9 3.34 -5.50 -11.64
N LEU A 10 2.10 -5.21 -11.24
CA LEU A 10 1.25 -6.16 -10.54
C LEU A 10 0.37 -6.92 -11.52
N TYR A 11 0.19 -8.22 -11.26
CA TYR A 11 -0.66 -9.10 -12.05
C TYR A 11 -1.64 -9.86 -11.16
N GLY A 12 -2.75 -10.31 -11.78
CA GLY A 12 -3.75 -11.18 -11.15
C GLY A 12 -4.30 -10.62 -9.84
N GLY A 13 -4.32 -11.46 -8.80
CA GLY A 13 -4.87 -11.11 -7.48
C GLY A 13 -4.22 -9.89 -6.83
N LYS A 14 -2.92 -9.64 -7.06
CA LYS A 14 -2.24 -8.45 -6.51
C LYS A 14 -2.73 -7.17 -7.19
N ALA A 15 -2.92 -7.19 -8.51
CA ALA A 15 -3.48 -6.06 -9.25
C ALA A 15 -4.93 -5.78 -8.82
N ARG A 16 -5.70 -6.83 -8.56
CA ARG A 16 -7.05 -6.69 -8.01
C ARG A 16 -7.04 -6.05 -6.63
N ARG A 17 -6.25 -6.58 -5.69
CA ARG A 17 -6.19 -6.05 -4.32
C ARG A 17 -5.70 -4.60 -4.28
N PHE A 18 -4.74 -4.26 -5.15
CA PHE A 18 -4.26 -2.89 -5.28
C PHE A 18 -5.39 -1.92 -5.65
N ARG A 19 -6.22 -2.28 -6.65
CA ARG A 19 -7.38 -1.46 -7.04
C ARG A 19 -8.40 -1.33 -5.91
N GLU A 20 -8.73 -2.43 -5.24
CA GLU A 20 -9.66 -2.40 -4.10
C GLU A 20 -9.20 -1.43 -3.00
N VAL A 21 -7.89 -1.42 -2.69
CA VAL A 21 -7.34 -0.49 -1.69
C VAL A 21 -7.32 0.94 -2.20
N ARG A 22 -7.06 1.14 -3.50
CA ARG A 22 -7.12 2.46 -4.14
C ARG A 22 -8.52 3.06 -4.03
N ASP A 23 -9.54 2.28 -4.36
CA ASP A 23 -10.94 2.69 -4.28
C ASP A 23 -11.34 3.02 -2.83
N GLU A 24 -10.92 2.19 -1.85
CA GLU A 24 -11.15 2.47 -0.42
C GLU A 24 -10.50 3.79 0.03
N LEU A 25 -9.27 4.05 -0.42
CA LEU A 25 -8.55 5.27 -0.08
C LEU A 25 -9.18 6.50 -0.75
N GLU A 26 -9.67 6.37 -1.98
CA GLU A 26 -10.41 7.42 -2.68
C GLU A 26 -11.69 7.78 -1.93
N ASP A 27 -12.49 6.77 -1.55
CA ASP A 27 -13.73 6.97 -0.78
C ASP A 27 -13.46 7.65 0.57
N ARG A 28 -12.36 7.29 1.24
CA ARG A 28 -12.01 7.85 2.55
C ARG A 28 -11.46 9.26 2.49
N ARG A 29 -10.74 9.61 1.42
CA ARG A 29 -10.05 10.91 1.30
C ARG A 29 -10.86 11.93 0.51
N GLY A 30 -11.72 11.46 -0.41
CA GLY A 30 -12.46 12.30 -1.34
C GLY A 30 -11.66 12.69 -2.59
N TRP A 31 -10.53 12.02 -2.86
CA TRP A 31 -9.75 12.18 -4.09
C TRP A 31 -9.05 10.88 -4.48
N GLU A 32 -8.87 10.68 -5.79
CA GLU A 32 -8.18 9.51 -6.35
C GLU A 32 -6.70 9.51 -5.93
N PRO A 33 -6.22 8.50 -5.18
CA PRO A 33 -4.83 8.45 -4.75
C PRO A 33 -3.91 7.94 -5.88
N ASP A 34 -2.66 8.36 -5.82
CA ASP A 34 -1.64 7.88 -6.74
C ASP A 34 -1.11 6.48 -6.35
N ASN A 35 -0.32 5.87 -7.23
CA ASN A 35 0.18 4.53 -6.98
C ASN A 35 1.13 4.44 -5.77
N VAL A 36 1.89 5.50 -5.50
CA VAL A 36 2.84 5.55 -4.38
C VAL A 36 2.07 5.61 -3.07
N GLU A 37 0.99 6.40 -3.00
CA GLU A 37 0.13 6.49 -1.83
C GLU A 37 -0.52 5.15 -1.48
N VAL A 38 -0.98 4.41 -2.50
CA VAL A 38 -1.56 3.06 -2.30
C VAL A 38 -0.49 2.08 -1.80
N VAL A 39 0.71 2.10 -2.37
CA VAL A 39 1.83 1.26 -1.90
C VAL A 39 2.23 1.62 -0.47
N ALA A 40 2.34 2.90 -0.15
CA ALA A 40 2.70 3.36 1.19
C ALA A 40 1.69 2.88 2.24
N TYR A 41 0.39 2.93 1.92
CA TYR A 41 -0.66 2.39 2.78
C TYR A 41 -0.51 0.88 2.99
N LEU A 42 -0.29 0.11 1.91
CA LEU A 42 -0.09 -1.34 2.00
C LEU A 42 1.13 -1.73 2.84
N LEU A 43 2.23 -0.98 2.71
CA LEU A 43 3.46 -1.22 3.48
C LEU A 43 3.24 -0.90 4.97
N ALA A 44 2.53 0.19 5.29
CA ALA A 44 2.21 0.53 6.67
C ALA A 44 1.40 -0.58 7.36
N GLN A 45 0.44 -1.19 6.65
CA GLN A 45 -0.32 -2.33 7.17
C GLN A 45 0.56 -3.57 7.37
N PHE A 46 1.48 -3.85 6.45
CA PHE A 46 2.43 -4.95 6.61
C PHE A 46 3.38 -4.74 7.81
N ASP A 47 3.85 -3.51 8.02
CA ASP A 47 4.68 -3.16 9.16
C ASP A 47 3.91 -3.32 10.49
N GLU A 48 2.62 -2.99 10.52
CA GLU A 48 1.76 -3.21 11.69
C GLU A 48 1.57 -4.70 12.00
N ASP A 49 1.34 -5.53 10.96
CA ASP A 49 1.17 -6.98 11.10
C ASP A 49 2.46 -7.69 11.54
N THR A 50 3.62 -7.14 11.18
CA THR A 50 4.94 -7.76 11.46
C THR A 50 5.60 -7.24 12.73
N ARG A 51 5.08 -6.17 13.35
CA ARG A 51 5.54 -5.75 14.67
C ARG A 51 5.26 -6.87 15.69
N PRO A 52 6.26 -7.27 16.50
CA PRO A 52 6.01 -8.23 17.56
C PRO A 52 4.93 -7.66 18.48
N ARG A 53 3.83 -8.41 18.62
CA ARG A 53 2.80 -8.16 19.63
C ARG A 53 3.49 -8.23 20.98
N THR A 54 3.91 -7.07 21.47
CA THR A 54 4.61 -6.95 22.74
C THR A 54 3.53 -6.70 23.77
N ASP A 55 2.73 -7.75 24.01
CA ASP A 55 1.77 -7.79 25.09
C ASP A 55 2.54 -8.32 26.32
N TRP A 56 2.95 -7.41 27.20
CA TRP A 56 3.41 -7.72 28.57
C TRP A 56 2.41 -7.14 29.57
#